data_AF-A0A318V7W0-F1
#
_entry.id   AF-A0A318V7W0-F1
#
_cell.length_a   1.000
_cell.length_b   1.000
_cell.length_c   1.000
_cell.angle_alpha   90.00
_cell.angle_beta   90.00
_cell.angle_gamma   90.00
#
_symmetry.space_group_name_H-M   'P 1'
#
loop_
_entity.id
_entity.type
_entity.pdbx_description
1 polymer ?
#
loop_
_entity_poly.entity_id
_entity_poly.type
_entity_poly.pdbx_seq_one_letter_code
_entity_poly.pdbx_strand_id
1 'polypeptide(L)'
;MSSLTLAECSDFDAKLAADKLAQDYIDGKSFRPALVLKKHLPSKRKEVASYIKTDDLYYTVYSLVNSNCTAKIIKRTNGKH
;
A
#
# COMPACT_ATOMS: atom_id res chain seq x y z
N MET A 1 -20.18 8.64 24.33
CA MET A 1 -19.32 9.35 23.37
C MET A 1 -19.49 8.67 22.02
N SER A 2 -20.22 9.30 21.08
CA SER A 2 -20.41 8.74 19.74
C SER A 2 -19.12 8.97 18.96
N SER A 3 -18.30 7.94 18.84
CA SER A 3 -17.11 7.95 17.99
C SER A 3 -17.57 8.13 16.55
N LEU A 4 -17.10 9.20 15.89
CA LEU A 4 -17.18 9.35 14.43
C LEU A 4 -16.65 8.06 13.80
N THR A 5 -17.56 7.19 13.33
CA THR A 5 -17.19 6.00 12.58
C THR A 5 -16.77 6.47 11.20
N LEU A 6 -15.52 6.92 11.04
CA LEU A 6 -14.94 7.01 9.71
C LEU A 6 -15.08 5.62 9.09
N ALA A 7 -15.74 5.57 7.93
CA ALA A 7 -15.83 4.35 7.14
C ALA A 7 -14.42 3.78 7.00
N GLU A 8 -14.28 2.48 7.27
CA GLU A 8 -12.99 1.80 7.14
C GLU A 8 -12.47 2.02 5.72
N CYS A 9 -11.22 2.49 5.59
CA CYS A 9 -10.56 2.63 4.29
C CYS A 9 -10.81 1.40 3.42
N SER A 10 -11.45 1.56 2.26
CA SER A 10 -11.83 0.44 1.41
C SER A 10 -10.58 -0.28 0.88
N ASP A 11 -10.71 -1.52 0.41
CA ASP A 11 -9.59 -2.23 -0.21
C ASP A 11 -9.10 -1.49 -1.47
N PHE A 12 -10.00 -0.81 -2.17
CA PHE A 12 -9.67 -0.01 -3.34
C PHE A 12 -8.84 1.21 -2.96
N ASP A 13 -9.30 1.99 -1.98
CA ASP A 13 -8.59 3.19 -1.53
C ASP A 13 -7.25 2.85 -0.88
N ALA A 14 -7.19 1.73 -0.15
CA ALA A 14 -5.95 1.24 0.44
C ALA A 14 -4.91 0.87 -0.63
N LYS A 15 -5.35 0.23 -1.73
CA LYS A 15 -4.50 -0.07 -2.88
C LYS A 15 -4.02 1.21 -3.56
N LEU A 16 -4.90 2.17 -3.82
CA LEU A 16 -4.54 3.45 -4.43
C LEU A 16 -3.54 4.24 -3.58
N ALA A 17 -3.76 4.32 -2.27
CA ALA A 17 -2.87 5.02 -1.34
C ALA A 17 -1.49 4.36 -1.27
N ALA A 18 -1.44 3.02 -1.25
CA ALA A 18 -0.20 2.26 -1.26
C ALA A 18 0.56 2.40 -2.59
N ASP A 19 -0.14 2.30 -3.73
CA ASP A 19 0.46 2.43 -5.06
C ASP A 19 1.01 3.83 -5.31
N LYS A 20 0.28 4.88 -4.90
CA LYS A 20 0.78 6.25 -5.00
C LYS A 20 2.08 6.41 -4.23
N LEU A 21 2.08 6.00 -2.95
CA LEU A 21 3.26 6.08 -2.09
C LEU A 21 4.43 5.25 -2.63
N ALA A 22 4.17 4.08 -3.19
CA ALA A 22 5.19 3.19 -3.74
C ALA A 22 5.81 3.74 -5.03
N GLN A 23 5.00 4.36 -5.90
CA GLN A 23 5.48 5.05 -7.10
C GLN A 23 6.40 6.21 -6.72
N ASP A 24 5.97 7.05 -5.77
CA ASP A 24 6.77 8.18 -5.29
C ASP A 24 8.07 7.73 -4.61
N TYR A 25 8.07 6.59 -3.92
CA TYR A 25 9.24 6.08 -3.19
C TYR A 25 10.30 5.41 -4.09
N ILE A 26 9.89 4.75 -5.15
CA ILE A 26 10.78 4.05 -6.09
C ILE A 26 11.13 4.94 -7.30
N ASP A 27 10.38 6.01 -7.54
CA ASP A 27 10.38 6.77 -8.79
C ASP A 27 10.12 5.84 -9.99
N GLY A 28 8.95 5.21 -9.97
CA GLY A 28 8.56 4.20 -10.96
C GLY A 28 7.07 4.14 -11.20
N LYS A 29 6.64 3.19 -12.05
CA LYS A 29 5.22 3.00 -12.41
C LYS A 29 4.71 1.65 -11.92
N SER A 30 3.44 1.61 -11.52
CA SER A 30 2.77 0.35 -11.22
C SER A 30 2.62 -0.50 -12.49
N PHE A 31 3.12 -1.74 -12.48
CA PHE A 31 2.97 -2.67 -13.63
C PHE A 31 1.91 -3.76 -13.38
N ARG A 32 1.44 -3.87 -12.14
CA ARG A 32 0.37 -4.80 -11.73
C ARG A 32 -0.46 -4.15 -10.62
N PRO A 33 -1.78 -4.43 -10.54
CA PRO A 33 -2.61 -3.94 -9.44
C PRO A 33 -2.07 -4.36 -8.06
N ALA A 34 -2.12 -3.45 -7.09
CA ALA A 34 -1.81 -3.77 -5.70
C ALA A 34 -2.75 -4.81 -5.09
N LEU A 35 -2.22 -5.54 -4.10
CA LEU A 35 -2.94 -6.57 -3.36
C LEU A 35 -2.95 -6.26 -1.87
N VAL A 36 -4.13 -6.37 -1.25
CA VAL A 36 -4.25 -6.39 0.22
C VAL A 36 -3.85 -7.79 0.67
N LEU A 37 -2.77 -7.89 1.44
CA LEU A 37 -2.22 -9.16 1.91
C LEU A 37 -2.79 -9.56 3.27
N LYS A 38 -3.04 -8.57 4.14
CA LYS A 38 -3.48 -8.80 5.50
C LYS A 38 -4.31 -7.66 6.03
N LYS A 39 -5.28 -7.97 6.90
CA LYS A 39 -5.99 -7.02 7.75
C LYS A 39 -5.65 -7.30 9.21
N HIS A 40 -5.12 -6.30 9.91
CA HIS A 40 -4.71 -6.40 11.31
C HIS A 40 -5.86 -5.99 12.24
N LEU A 41 -6.44 -6.94 12.97
CA LEU A 41 -7.45 -6.68 14.00
C LEU A 41 -6.78 -6.46 15.38
N PRO A 42 -7.32 -5.58 16.24
CA PRO A 42 -8.53 -4.76 16.05
C PRO A 42 -8.28 -3.45 15.29
N SER A 43 -7.02 -3.09 15.00
CA SER A 43 -6.62 -1.80 14.44
C SER A 43 -7.16 -1.48 13.03
N LYS A 44 -7.71 -2.48 12.33
CA LYS A 44 -8.18 -2.44 10.93
C LYS A 44 -7.12 -1.96 9.91
N ARG A 45 -5.84 -1.93 10.29
CA ARG A 45 -4.75 -1.60 9.35
C ARG A 45 -4.62 -2.69 8.30
N LYS A 46 -4.33 -2.31 7.06
CA LYS A 46 -4.15 -3.23 5.94
C LYS A 46 -2.69 -3.24 5.52
N GLU A 47 -2.11 -4.42 5.38
CA GLU A 47 -0.84 -4.59 4.68
C GLU A 47 -1.14 -4.74 3.19
N VAL A 48 -0.54 -3.87 2.38
CA VAL A 48 -0.74 -3.79 0.94
C VAL A 48 0.60 -3.97 0.23
N ALA A 49 0.63 -4.82 -0.79
CA ALA A 49 1.77 -4.96 -1.69
C ALA A 49 1.50 -4.23 -3.00
N SER A 50 2.42 -3.34 -3.36
CA SER A 50 2.45 -2.55 -4.59
C SER A 50 3.59 -3.04 -5.49
N TYR A 51 3.33 -3.10 -6.79
CA TYR A 51 4.25 -3.69 -7.77
C TYR A 51 4.76 -2.61 -8.72
N ILE A 52 5.98 -2.13 -8.47
CA ILE A 52 6.54 -0.97 -9.16
C ILE A 52 7.68 -1.40 -10.07
N LYS A 53 7.70 -0.88 -11.29
CA LYS A 53 8.79 -1.01 -12.25
C LYS A 53 9.45 0.35 -12.42
N THR A 54 10.77 0.39 -12.33
CA THR A 54 11.60 1.53 -12.74
C THR A 54 12.80 0.99 -13.50
N ASP A 55 13.12 1.60 -14.65
CA ASP A 55 14.05 1.06 -15.63
C ASP A 55 13.81 -0.43 -15.92
N ASP A 56 14.83 -1.26 -15.70
CA ASP A 56 14.78 -2.71 -15.86
C ASP A 56 14.55 -3.44 -14.53
N LEU A 57 14.21 -2.74 -13.44
CA LEU A 57 14.06 -3.32 -12.10
C LEU A 57 12.60 -3.41 -11.66
N TYR A 58 12.24 -4.56 -11.09
CA TYR A 58 10.93 -4.85 -10.53
C TYR A 58 10.98 -4.89 -9.01
N TYR A 59 10.15 -4.07 -8.38
CA TYR A 59 10.03 -3.92 -6.93
C TYR A 59 8.66 -4.38 -6.45
N THR A 60 8.65 -5.05 -5.31
CA THR A 60 7.46 -5.15 -4.46
C THR A 60 7.65 -4.27 -3.24
N VAL A 61 6.78 -3.28 -3.08
CA VAL A 61 6.78 -2.36 -1.94
C VAL A 61 5.62 -2.73 -1.03
N TYR A 62 5.89 -2.92 0.25
CA TYR A 62 4.88 -3.26 1.25
C TYR A 62 4.58 -2.04 2.11
N SER A 63 3.29 -1.73 2.26
CA SER A 63 2.80 -0.58 3.00
C SER A 63 1.75 -1.00 4.03
N LEU A 64 1.75 -0.34 5.18
CA LEU A 64 0.63 -0.37 6.13
C LEU A 64 -0.29 0.82 5.86
N VAL A 65 -1.57 0.54 5.58
CA VAL A 65 -2.62 1.54 5.40
C VAL A 65 -3.52 1.56 6.62
N ASN A 66 -3.74 2.75 7.19
CA ASN A 66 -4.62 2.91 8.36
C ASN A 66 -6.10 3.13 7.95
N SER A 67 -6.98 3.29 8.93
CA SER A 67 -8.41 3.54 8.70
C SER A 67 -8.71 4.82 7.94
N ASN A 68 -7.77 5.78 7.91
CA ASN A 68 -7.89 7.08 7.24
C ASN A 68 -7.22 7.06 5.85
N CYS A 69 -7.00 5.86 5.28
CA CYS A 69 -6.30 5.67 4.01
C CYS A 69 -4.89 6.28 3.92
N THR A 70 -4.23 6.50 5.07
CA THR A 70 -2.83 6.92 5.09
C THR A 70 -1.94 5.70 4.98
N ALA A 71 -1.12 5.64 3.94
CA ALA A 71 -0.14 4.59 3.72
C ALA A 71 1.22 4.94 4.35
N LYS A 72 1.94 3.94 4.88
CA LYS A 72 3.34 4.05 5.30
C LYS A 72 4.10 2.82 4.83
N ILE A 73 5.24 3.03 4.17
CA ILE A 73 6.10 1.93 3.74
C ILE A 73 6.71 1.22 4.96
N ILE A 74 6.70 -0.11 4.92
CA ILE A 74 7.33 -0.96 5.94
C ILE A 74 8.57 -1.68 5.40
N LYS A 75 8.57 -2.11 4.13
CA LYS A 75 9.70 -2.80 3.49
C LYS A 75 9.55 -2.79 1.97
N ARG A 76 10.66 -3.05 1.26
CA ARG A 76 10.67 -3.31 -0.19
C ARG A 76 11.62 -4.46 -0.53
N THR A 77 11.44 -5.06 -1.69
CA THR A 77 12.43 -5.99 -2.26
C THR A 77 13.67 -5.23 -2.77
N ASN A 78 14.78 -5.95 -2.94
CA ASN A 78 15.88 -5.51 -3.79
C ASN A 78 15.46 -5.80 -5.23
N GLY A 79 15.32 -4.75 -6.04
CA GLY A 79 14.82 -4.84 -7.41
C GLY A 79 15.51 -5.95 -8.19
N LYS A 80 14.73 -6.68 -9.00
CA LYS A 80 15.27 -7.72 -9.89
C LYS A 80 15.02 -7.34 -11.33
N HIS A 81 15.93 -7.73 -12.20
CA HIS A 81 15.74 -7.70 -13.65
C HIS A 81 14.82 -8.83 -14.11
#